data_AF-K1PMQ5-F1
#
_entry.id   AF-K1PMQ5-F1
#
_cell.length_a   1.000
_cell.length_b   1.000
_cell.length_c   1.000
_cell.angle_alpha   90.00
_cell.angle_beta   90.00
_cell.angle_gamma   90.00
#
_symmetry.space_group_name_H-M   'P 1'
#
loop_
_entity.id
_entity.type
_entity.pdbx_description
1 polymer ?
#
loop_
_entity_poly.entity_id
_entity_poly.type
_entity_poly.pdbx_seq_one_letter_code
_entity_poly.pdbx_strand_id
1 'polypeptide(L)'
;MNTEYSESDLELEIKLLQDTVQKRQKKSQTIAVIGQHGCGKSSFLNTVMAVFSGEYSERALVGNFEQEGEHMTRRLTRYPKEKYVTEDQCLIYQYPTLVDMMGFQNAGDDVVKKTLDLIFNGCLKDKTKLSKGNQNQR
;
A
#
# COMPACT_ATOMS: atom_id res chain seq x y z
N MET A 1 24.95 6.87 -4.92
CA MET A 1 25.28 5.57 -5.52
C MET A 1 23.97 4.85 -5.73
N ASN A 2 23.58 4.56 -6.97
CA ASN A 2 22.46 3.67 -7.24
C ASN A 2 22.96 2.25 -6.97
N THR A 3 22.46 1.61 -5.93
CA THR A 3 22.63 0.16 -5.73
C THR A 3 21.68 -0.53 -6.69
N GLU A 4 22.20 -0.97 -7.83
CA GLU A 4 21.51 -1.92 -8.69
C GLU A 4 21.49 -3.27 -7.96
N TYR A 5 20.31 -3.80 -7.69
CA TYR A 5 20.14 -5.13 -7.09
C TYR A 5 20.58 -6.19 -8.10
N SER A 6 21.30 -7.23 -7.66
CA SER A 6 21.61 -8.36 -8.53
C SER A 6 20.35 -9.19 -8.80
N GLU A 7 20.31 -9.89 -9.93
CA GLU A 7 19.20 -10.79 -10.29
C GLU A 7 18.96 -11.85 -9.19
N SER A 8 20.04 -12.38 -8.60
CA SER A 8 19.96 -13.31 -7.47
C SER A 8 19.34 -12.71 -6.21
N ASP A 9 19.56 -11.42 -5.93
CA ASP A 9 18.95 -10.75 -4.78
C ASP A 9 17.43 -10.65 -4.97
N LEU A 10 16.99 -10.30 -6.19
CA LEU A 10 15.58 -10.21 -6.54
C LEU A 10 14.89 -11.58 -6.44
N GLU A 11 15.52 -12.64 -6.95
CA GLU A 11 15.00 -14.00 -6.84
C GLU A 11 14.82 -14.44 -5.38
N LEU A 12 15.80 -14.12 -4.52
CA LEU A 12 15.74 -14.42 -3.10
C LEU A 12 14.59 -13.67 -2.41
N GLU A 13 14.42 -12.38 -2.70
CA GLU A 13 13.33 -11.57 -2.16
C GLU A 13 11.95 -12.07 -2.62
N ILE A 14 11.82 -12.45 -3.90
CA ILE A 14 10.59 -13.04 -4.45
C ILE A 14 10.26 -14.35 -3.71
N LYS A 15 11.27 -15.21 -3.49
CA LYS A 15 11.07 -16.48 -2.77
C LYS A 15 10.64 -16.25 -1.33
N LEU A 16 11.27 -15.33 -0.61
CA LEU A 16 10.90 -14.96 0.76
C LEU A 16 9.47 -14.41 0.83
N LEU A 17 9.07 -13.62 -0.17
CA LEU A 17 7.70 -13.12 -0.29
C LEU A 17 6.71 -14.28 -0.49
N GLN A 18 6.99 -15.19 -1.43
CA GLN A 18 6.15 -16.37 -1.70
C GLN A 18 5.97 -17.23 -0.45
N ASP A 19 7.06 -17.54 0.26
CA ASP A 19 7.03 -18.33 1.51
C ASP A 19 6.19 -17.63 2.59
N THR A 20 6.35 -16.31 2.73
CA THR A 20 5.58 -15.50 3.68
C THR A 20 4.09 -15.50 3.35
N VAL A 21 3.75 -15.42 2.06
CA VAL A 21 2.38 -15.50 1.55
C VAL A 21 1.77 -16.87 1.85
N GLN A 22 2.49 -17.94 1.53
CA GLN A 22 2.02 -19.31 1.76
C GLN A 22 1.82 -19.61 3.25
N LYS A 23 2.75 -19.21 4.14
CA LYS A 23 2.62 -19.42 5.59
C LYS A 23 1.42 -18.69 6.21
N ARG A 24 0.97 -17.60 5.60
CA ARG A 24 -0.15 -16.77 6.09
C ARG A 24 -1.50 -17.09 5.47
N GLN A 25 -1.61 -18.18 4.69
CA GLN A 25 -2.83 -18.65 3.98
C GLN A 25 -4.12 -18.80 4.79
N LYS A 26 -4.15 -18.51 6.09
CA LYS A 26 -5.39 -18.49 6.90
C LYS A 26 -5.89 -17.08 7.23
N LYS A 27 -5.16 -16.02 6.85
CA LYS A 27 -5.54 -14.63 7.10
C LYS A 27 -5.32 -13.78 5.85
N SER A 28 -6.30 -12.92 5.55
CA SER A 28 -6.13 -11.82 4.59
C SER A 28 -4.88 -11.00 4.95
N GLN A 29 -4.05 -10.74 3.95
CA GLN A 29 -2.84 -9.93 4.12
C GLN A 29 -3.12 -8.45 3.94
N THR A 30 -2.26 -7.59 4.48
CA THR A 30 -2.25 -6.15 4.16
C THR A 30 -1.08 -5.87 3.22
N ILE A 31 -1.35 -5.30 2.05
CA ILE A 31 -0.33 -4.86 1.09
C ILE A 31 -0.37 -3.34 1.03
N ALA A 32 0.73 -2.69 1.43
CA ALA A 32 0.90 -1.25 1.30
C ALA A 32 1.79 -0.92 0.12
N VAL A 33 1.35 -0.02 -0.75
CA VAL A 33 2.13 0.49 -1.89
C VAL A 33 2.75 1.82 -1.49
N ILE A 34 4.08 1.89 -1.48
CA ILE A 34 4.85 3.02 -0.94
C ILE A 34 5.79 3.54 -2.03
N GLY A 35 5.86 4.85 -2.17
CA GLY A 35 6.66 5.50 -3.21
C GLY A 35 6.40 7.00 -3.23
N GLN A 36 7.23 7.73 -3.99
CA GLN A 36 7.16 9.18 -4.08
C GLN A 36 5.77 9.66 -4.56
N HIS A 37 5.45 10.92 -4.29
CA HIS A 37 4.23 11.54 -4.82
C HIS A 37 4.25 11.49 -6.35
N GLY A 38 3.11 11.21 -6.99
CA GLY A 38 3.00 11.17 -8.46
C GLY A 38 3.60 9.94 -9.16
N CYS A 39 4.23 9.00 -8.45
CA CYS A 39 4.85 7.81 -9.09
C CYS A 39 3.85 6.71 -9.53
N GLY A 40 2.55 7.02 -9.59
CA GLY A 40 1.53 6.09 -10.10
C GLY A 40 0.96 5.05 -9.11
N LYS A 41 1.18 5.17 -7.80
CA LYS A 41 0.69 4.20 -6.79
C LYS A 41 -0.83 3.96 -6.85
N SER A 42 -1.60 5.04 -6.84
CA SER A 42 -3.07 4.97 -6.87
C SER A 42 -3.56 4.39 -8.20
N SER A 43 -2.91 4.74 -9.32
CA SER A 43 -3.18 4.15 -10.63
C SER A 43 -2.86 2.65 -10.65
N PHE A 44 -1.73 2.24 -10.09
CA PHE A 44 -1.35 0.83 -9.95
C PHE A 44 -2.38 0.05 -9.13
N LEU A 45 -2.83 0.60 -8.00
CA LEU A 45 -3.88 -0.02 -7.18
C LEU A 45 -5.21 -0.14 -7.91
N ASN A 46 -5.62 0.85 -8.71
CA ASN A 46 -6.81 0.73 -9.57
C ASN A 46 -6.67 -0.44 -10.54
N THR A 47 -5.51 -0.61 -11.18
CA THR A 47 -5.25 -1.75 -12.07
C THR A 47 -5.32 -3.08 -11.33
N VAL A 48 -4.69 -3.20 -10.15
CA VAL A 48 -4.73 -4.43 -9.33
C VAL A 48 -6.16 -4.77 -8.94
N MET A 49 -6.93 -3.80 -8.45
CA MET A 49 -8.33 -3.98 -8.11
C MET A 49 -9.18 -4.36 -9.33
N ALA A 50 -8.89 -3.78 -10.50
CA ALA A 50 -9.59 -4.13 -11.74
C ALA A 50 -9.35 -5.59 -12.12
N VAL A 51 -8.09 -6.05 -12.07
CA VAL A 51 -7.73 -7.46 -12.33
C VAL A 51 -8.41 -8.41 -11.36
N PHE A 52 -8.47 -8.07 -10.07
CA PHE A 52 -9.14 -8.92 -9.08
C PHE A 52 -10.66 -8.97 -9.24
N SER A 53 -11.26 -7.84 -9.59
CA SER A 53 -12.72 -7.70 -9.71
C SER A 53 -13.27 -8.19 -11.04
N GLY A 54 -12.45 -8.17 -12.10
CA GLY A 54 -12.89 -8.34 -13.48
C GLY A 54 -13.43 -7.06 -14.13
N GLU A 55 -13.51 -5.95 -13.39
CA GLU A 55 -14.09 -4.68 -13.86
C GLU A 55 -13.20 -3.48 -13.51
N TYR A 56 -13.01 -2.57 -14.47
CA TYR A 56 -12.31 -1.32 -14.19
C TYR A 56 -13.19 -0.35 -13.39
N SER A 57 -12.66 0.21 -12.31
CA SER A 57 -13.25 1.36 -11.62
C SER A 57 -12.18 2.19 -10.91
N GLU A 58 -12.36 3.51 -10.94
CA GLU A 58 -11.47 4.47 -10.26
C GLU A 58 -11.80 4.53 -8.77
N ARG A 59 -11.29 3.55 -8.02
CA ARG A 59 -11.50 3.45 -6.56
C ARG A 59 -10.47 4.26 -5.79
N ALA A 60 -9.23 4.26 -6.26
CA ALA A 60 -8.15 5.10 -5.75
C ALA A 60 -8.09 6.41 -6.53
N LEU A 61 -8.03 7.52 -5.79
CA LEU A 61 -8.01 8.86 -6.38
C LEU A 61 -6.69 9.10 -7.13
N VAL A 62 -6.79 9.46 -8.40
CA VAL A 62 -5.67 9.81 -9.28
C VAL A 62 -5.82 11.28 -9.68
N GLY A 63 -4.82 12.12 -9.43
CA GLY A 63 -4.84 13.53 -9.85
C GLY A 63 -3.78 14.42 -9.19
N ASN A 64 -3.37 15.47 -9.90
CA ASN A 64 -2.47 16.51 -9.41
C ASN A 64 -3.28 17.60 -8.69
N PHE A 65 -3.60 17.37 -7.41
CA PHE A 65 -4.31 18.36 -6.60
C PHE A 65 -3.31 19.30 -5.93
N GLU A 66 -2.75 20.23 -6.72
CA GLU A 66 -1.95 21.36 -6.20
C GLU A 66 -2.83 22.54 -5.76
N GLN A 67 -4.12 22.57 -6.11
CA GLN A 67 -5.01 23.72 -5.85
C GLN A 67 -6.00 23.54 -4.68
N GLU A 68 -6.11 22.36 -4.07
CA GLU A 68 -6.85 22.17 -2.81
C GLU A 68 -5.84 21.75 -1.73
N GLY A 69 -5.61 22.62 -0.74
CA GLY A 69 -4.47 22.60 0.21
C GLY A 69 -4.24 21.36 1.08
N GLU A 70 -4.89 20.23 0.83
CA GLU A 70 -4.56 18.94 1.42
C GLU A 70 -4.39 17.85 0.35
N HIS A 71 -3.14 17.47 0.04
CA HIS A 71 -2.87 16.22 -0.70
C HIS A 71 -3.61 15.06 0.00
N MET A 72 -4.62 14.46 -0.65
CA MET A 72 -5.46 13.40 -0.07
C MET A 72 -4.66 12.15 0.31
N THR A 73 -3.57 11.84 -0.41
CA THR A 73 -2.60 10.78 -0.08
C THR A 73 -1.84 11.04 1.23
N ARG A 74 -2.03 12.21 1.89
CA ARG A 74 -1.64 12.39 3.30
C ARG A 74 -2.44 11.51 4.25
N ARG A 75 -3.59 11.03 3.81
CA ARG A 75 -4.43 10.10 4.54
C ARG A 75 -4.21 8.70 4.00
N LEU A 76 -3.88 7.79 4.90
CA LEU A 76 -3.83 6.37 4.60
C LEU A 76 -5.23 5.92 4.16
N THR A 77 -5.34 5.37 2.96
CA THR A 77 -6.61 4.85 2.42
C THR A 77 -6.55 3.33 2.34
N ARG A 78 -7.58 2.67 2.90
CA ARG A 78 -7.67 1.21 2.94
C ARG A 78 -8.75 0.71 1.97
N TYR A 79 -8.39 -0.26 1.15
CA TYR A 79 -9.29 -1.02 0.29
C TYR A 79 -9.32 -2.46 0.80
N PRO A 80 -10.20 -2.78 1.77
CA PRO A 80 -10.47 -4.18 2.11
C PRO A 80 -11.17 -4.85 0.92
N LYS A 81 -11.11 -6.18 0.86
CA LYS A 81 -11.56 -6.97 -0.30
C LYS A 81 -12.99 -6.64 -0.72
N GLU A 82 -13.87 -6.37 0.23
CA GLU A 82 -15.28 -6.04 0.01
C GLU A 82 -15.48 -4.74 -0.80
N LYS A 83 -14.45 -3.88 -0.90
CA LYS A 83 -14.51 -2.66 -1.73
C LYS A 83 -14.22 -2.93 -3.21
N TYR A 84 -13.66 -4.08 -3.57
CA TYR A 84 -13.23 -4.33 -4.93
C TYR A 84 -13.52 -5.72 -5.48
N VAL A 85 -13.84 -6.73 -4.68
CA VAL A 85 -14.32 -8.03 -5.19
C VAL A 85 -15.78 -8.26 -4.79
N THR A 86 -16.48 -9.09 -5.56
CA THR A 86 -17.86 -9.48 -5.26
C THR A 86 -17.92 -10.42 -4.05
N GLU A 87 -19.12 -10.58 -3.46
CA GLU A 87 -19.32 -11.51 -2.32
C GLU A 87 -18.95 -12.95 -2.68
N ASP A 88 -19.30 -13.40 -3.90
CA ASP A 88 -18.96 -14.74 -4.39
C ASP A 88 -17.43 -14.96 -4.45
N GLN A 89 -16.69 -13.97 -4.95
CA GLN A 89 -15.22 -14.01 -4.99
C GLN A 89 -14.61 -13.97 -3.58
N CYS A 90 -15.20 -13.19 -2.67
CA CYS A 90 -14.76 -13.06 -1.27
C CYS A 90 -14.75 -14.37 -0.48
N LEU A 91 -15.60 -15.33 -0.88
CA LEU A 91 -15.73 -16.64 -0.25
C LEU A 91 -14.67 -17.64 -0.74
N ILE A 92 -14.14 -17.44 -1.95
CA ILE A 92 -13.26 -18.39 -2.63
C ILE A 92 -11.78 -18.07 -2.36
N TYR A 93 -11.40 -16.79 -2.35
CA TYR A 93 -10.01 -16.37 -2.20
C TYR A 93 -9.80 -15.40 -1.03
N GLN A 94 -8.61 -15.47 -0.43
CA GLN A 94 -8.15 -14.53 0.59
C GLN A 94 -7.50 -13.31 -0.05
N TYR A 95 -8.32 -12.49 -0.69
CA TYR A 95 -7.90 -11.20 -1.25
C TYR A 95 -7.34 -10.28 -0.16
N PRO A 96 -6.26 -9.54 -0.45
CA PRO A 96 -5.60 -8.69 0.53
C PRO A 96 -6.40 -7.41 0.84
N THR A 97 -6.11 -6.76 1.97
CA THR A 97 -6.40 -5.34 2.12
C THR A 97 -5.30 -4.55 1.42
N LEU A 98 -5.65 -3.76 0.42
CA LEU A 98 -4.71 -2.87 -0.25
C LEU A 98 -4.68 -1.52 0.47
N VAL A 99 -3.50 -0.92 0.60
CA VAL A 99 -3.31 0.35 1.28
C VAL A 99 -2.59 1.33 0.35
N ASP A 100 -3.24 2.46 0.10
CA ASP A 100 -2.66 3.63 -0.57
C ASP A 100 -2.26 4.67 0.47
N MET A 101 -1.05 5.20 0.35
CA MET A 101 -0.49 6.14 1.30
C MET A 101 0.65 6.95 0.69
N MET A 102 0.98 8.07 1.33
CA MET A 102 2.20 8.80 0.97
C MET A 102 3.42 7.93 1.25
N GLY A 103 4.45 8.06 0.41
CA GLY A 103 5.76 7.51 0.72
C GLY A 103 6.37 8.17 1.96
N PHE A 104 7.24 7.44 2.65
CA PHE A 104 8.09 8.01 3.70
C PHE A 104 9.35 8.61 3.07
N GLN A 105 9.84 9.72 3.63
CA GLN A 105 11.11 10.32 3.18
C GLN A 105 12.33 9.54 3.72
N ASN A 106 12.24 9.00 4.94
CA ASN A 106 13.32 8.27 5.61
C ASN A 106 12.83 6.89 6.12
N ALA A 107 12.93 5.86 5.28
CA ALA A 107 12.46 4.51 5.61
C ALA A 107 13.20 3.84 6.79
N GLY A 108 14.40 4.33 7.15
CA GLY A 108 15.21 3.80 8.25
C GLY A 108 14.81 4.28 9.65
N ASP A 109 13.93 5.29 9.76
CA ASP A 109 13.47 5.85 11.03
C ASP A 109 12.60 4.85 11.81
N ASP A 110 12.86 4.67 13.10
CA ASP A 110 12.08 3.79 13.97
C ASP A 110 10.62 4.22 14.10
N VAL A 111 10.33 5.52 13.92
CA VAL A 111 8.95 6.03 13.82
C VAL A 111 8.27 5.48 12.57
N VAL A 112 8.98 5.44 11.44
CA VAL A 112 8.46 4.88 10.18
C VAL A 112 8.22 3.38 10.32
N LYS A 113 9.17 2.64 10.91
CA LYS A 113 8.99 1.20 11.18
C LYS A 113 7.77 0.92 12.05
N LYS A 114 7.61 1.65 13.16
CA LYS A 114 6.42 1.53 14.03
C LYS A 114 5.13 1.88 13.29
N THR A 115 5.16 2.92 12.46
CA THR A 115 3.99 3.30 11.65
C THR A 115 3.63 2.20 10.67
N LEU A 116 4.61 1.62 9.97
CA LEU A 116 4.41 0.50 9.05
C LEU A 116 3.84 -0.73 9.78
N ASP A 117 4.35 -1.06 10.95
CA ASP A 117 3.82 -2.17 11.76
C ASP A 117 2.33 -1.94 12.11
N LEU A 118 1.96 -0.74 12.54
CA LEU A 118 0.55 -0.39 12.79
C LEU A 118 -0.33 -0.49 11.53
N ILE A 119 0.23 -0.16 10.36
CA ILE A 119 -0.48 -0.26 9.08
C ILE A 119 -0.74 -1.72 8.71
N PHE A 120 0.32 -2.54 8.73
CA PHE A 120 0.27 -3.95 8.35
C PHE A 120 -0.63 -4.76 9.28
N ASN A 121 -0.61 -4.45 10.57
CA ASN A 121 -1.48 -5.09 11.57
C ASN A 121 -2.91 -4.55 11.59
N GLY A 122 -3.24 -3.57 10.73
CA GLY A 122 -4.60 -3.03 10.64
C GLY A 122 -5.02 -2.15 11.82
N CYS A 123 -4.05 -1.67 12.62
CA CYS A 123 -4.30 -0.85 13.79
C CYS A 123 -4.62 0.61 13.45
N LEU A 124 -4.34 1.05 12.22
CA LEU A 124 -4.72 2.38 11.73
C LEU A 124 -6.03 2.33 10.94
N LYS A 125 -6.96 3.22 11.32
CA LYS A 125 -8.25 3.39 10.65
C LYS A 125 -8.08 3.94 9.25
N ASP A 126 -9.06 3.66 8.38
CA ASP A 126 -9.15 4.29 7.07
C ASP A 126 -9.19 5.83 7.21
N LYS A 127 -8.56 6.54 6.28
CA LYS A 127 -8.39 7.99 6.24
C LYS A 127 -7.55 8.59 7.38
N THR A 128 -6.77 7.78 8.11
CA THR A 128 -5.84 8.28 9.14
C THR A 128 -4.81 9.20 8.50
N LYS A 129 -4.69 10.44 8.98
CA LYS A 129 -3.66 11.38 8.54
C LYS A 129 -2.30 10.90 9.05
N LEU A 130 -1.37 10.64 8.14
CA LEU A 130 0.01 10.32 8.47
C LEU A 130 0.75 11.66 8.63
N SER A 131 1.18 11.98 9.86
CA SER A 131 1.98 13.17 10.11
C SER A 131 3.35 13.00 9.46
N LYS A 132 3.86 14.05 8.80
CA LYS A 132 5.29 14.11 8.50
C LYS A 132 6.02 14.13 9.85
N GLY A 133 6.85 13.12 10.13
CA GLY A 133 7.85 13.25 11.20
C GLY A 133 8.57 14.59 11.02
N ASN A 134 8.60 15.40 12.09
CA ASN A 134 9.12 16.76 12.18
C ASN A 134 9.86 17.28 10.94
N GLN A 135 9.12 17.94 10.04
CA GLN A 135 9.72 18.97 9.19
C GLN A 135 9.98 20.19 10.07
N ASN A 136 11.04 20.17 10.88
CA ASN A 136 11.71 21.33 11.44
C ASN A 136 12.95 20.90 12.26
N GLN A 137 14.13 21.09 11.67
CA GLN A 137 15.22 21.95 12.17
C GLN A 137 16.56 21.50 11.58
N ARG A 138 16.93 22.06 10.42
CA ARG A 138 18.12 22.90 10.17
C ARG A 138 18.38 23.01 8.67
#